data_AF-A0A530QI29-F1
#
_entry.id   AF-A0A530QI29-F1
#
_cell.length_a   1.000
_cell.length_b   1.000
_cell.length_c   1.000
_cell.angle_alpha   90.00
_cell.angle_beta   90.00
_cell.angle_gamma   90.00
#
_symmetry.space_group_name_H-M   'P 1'
#
loop_
_entity.id
_entity.type
_entity.pdbx_description
1 polymer ?
#
loop_
_entity_poly.entity_id
_entity_poly.type
_entity_poly.pdbx_seq_one_letter_code
_entity_poly.pdbx_strand_id
1 'polypeptide(L)' 'AAGAQSRALAMQAGDRIPLETERGYHLEFPTKAPLLNRPVCPVDLGFYMTPMTGRLRVAGTVELGGLAAPANPRRLA' A
#
# COMPACT_ATOMS: atom_id res chain seq x y z
N ALA A 1 9.10 5.97 -16.11
CA ALA A 1 9.10 6.49 -14.72
C ALA A 1 7.91 7.44 -14.49
N ALA A 2 6.67 6.94 -14.42
CA ALA A 2 5.48 7.78 -14.22
C ALA A 2 4.46 7.19 -13.22
N GLY A 3 4.76 6.06 -12.58
CA GLY A 3 3.96 5.48 -11.50
C GLY A 3 2.46 5.33 -11.82
N ALA A 4 1.61 5.59 -10.82
CA ALA A 4 0.16 5.54 -10.93
C ALA A 4 -0.42 6.58 -11.92
N GLN A 5 0.35 7.62 -12.26
CA GLN A 5 -0.01 8.68 -13.20
C GLN A 5 0.35 8.35 -14.66
N SER A 6 0.93 7.18 -14.91
CA SER A 6 1.43 6.78 -16.24
C SER A 6 0.35 6.67 -17.32
N ARG A 7 -0.93 6.49 -16.96
CA ARG A 7 -2.03 6.36 -17.92
C ARG A 7 -2.13 7.55 -18.89
N ALA A 8 -2.04 8.77 -18.38
CA ALA A 8 -2.14 9.96 -19.23
C ALA A 8 -0.95 10.08 -20.19
N LEU A 9 0.24 9.69 -19.73
CA LEU A 9 1.45 9.68 -20.54
C LEU A 9 1.37 8.64 -21.67
N ALA A 10 0.91 7.42 -21.38
CA ALA A 10 0.73 6.37 -22.39
C ALA A 10 -0.26 6.81 -23.49
N MET A 11 -1.37 7.44 -23.10
CA MET A 11 -2.37 7.97 -24.04
C MET A 11 -1.78 9.05 -24.98
N GLN A 12 -0.87 9.90 -24.49
CA GLN A 12 -0.19 10.89 -25.33
C GLN A 12 0.74 10.24 -26.36
N ALA A 13 1.29 9.06 -26.06
CA ALA A 13 2.10 8.27 -26.98
C ALA A 13 1.26 7.42 -27.96
N GLY A 14 -0.08 7.42 -27.83
CA GLY A 14 -1.00 6.63 -28.65
C GLY A 14 -1.33 5.25 -28.08
N ASP A 15 -0.76 4.87 -26.94
CA ASP A 15 -0.98 3.57 -26.31
C ASP A 15 -2.23 3.58 -25.41
N ARG A 16 -3.11 2.59 -25.60
CA ARG A 16 -4.33 2.40 -24.79
C ARG A 16 -4.19 1.20 -23.84
N ILE A 17 -3.38 1.38 -22.80
CA ILE A 17 -3.13 0.34 -21.79
C ILE A 17 -4.19 0.43 -20.67
N PRO A 18 -4.81 -0.68 -20.23
CA PRO A 18 -5.80 -0.68 -19.16
C PRO A 18 -5.15 -0.52 -17.78
N LEU A 19 -4.65 0.68 -17.50
CA LEU A 19 -4.01 1.03 -16.23
C LEU A 19 -5.02 1.56 -15.23
N GLU A 20 -4.99 1.01 -14.01
CA GLU A 20 -5.72 1.47 -12.84
C GLU A 20 -4.76 1.59 -11.65
N THR A 21 -5.07 2.48 -10.70
CA THR A 21 -4.30 2.66 -9.47
C THR A 21 -4.79 1.70 -8.40
N GLU A 22 -3.89 0.80 -7.98
CA GLU A 22 -4.03 0.06 -6.74
C GLU A 22 -3.51 0.90 -5.57
N ARG A 23 -4.38 1.13 -4.59
CA ARG A 23 -4.07 1.87 -3.37
C ARG A 23 -3.82 0.89 -2.24
N GLY A 24 -2.60 0.91 -1.69
CA GLY A 24 -2.24 0.14 -0.51
C GLY A 24 -2.50 0.89 0.80
N TYR A 25 -2.87 0.14 1.83
CA TYR A 25 -3.15 0.65 3.17
C TYR A 25 -2.18 0.03 4.18
N HIS A 26 -1.85 0.81 5.21
CA HIS A 26 -1.08 0.33 6.36
C HIS A 26 -1.49 1.07 7.63
N LEU A 27 -1.32 0.38 8.76
CA LEU A 27 -1.41 0.96 10.10
C LEU A 27 -0.04 0.98 10.76
N GLU A 28 0.16 1.93 11.66
CA GLU A 28 1.38 2.05 12.45
C GLU A 28 1.05 2.09 13.93
N PHE A 29 1.73 1.24 14.69
CA PHE A 29 1.55 1.13 16.13
C PHE A 29 2.85 1.59 16.81
N PRO A 30 2.82 2.60 17.70
CA PRO A 30 4.01 3.02 18.43
C PRO A 30 4.49 1.92 19.37
N THR A 31 5.81 1.75 19.47
CA THR A 31 6.43 0.70 20.30
C THR A 31 7.57 1.29 21.13
N LYS A 32 7.59 1.01 22.45
CA LYS A 32 8.67 1.46 23.34
C LYS A 32 9.99 0.71 23.10
N ALA A 33 9.91 -0.54 22.69
CA ALA A 33 11.02 -1.38 22.26
C ALA A 33 10.59 -2.20 21.05
N PRO A 34 11.53 -2.66 20.18
CA PRO A 34 11.19 -3.46 19.02
C PRO A 34 10.43 -4.74 19.41
N LEU A 35 9.24 -4.94 18.83
CA LEU A 35 8.46 -6.18 19.00
C LEU A 35 8.95 -7.29 18.07
N LEU A 36 9.56 -6.92 16.95
CA LEU A 36 10.13 -7.80 15.95
C LEU A 36 11.55 -7.31 15.60
N ASN A 37 12.44 -8.24 15.29
CA ASN A 37 13.83 -7.93 14.89
C ASN A 37 14.04 -8.02 13.37
N ARG A 38 12.99 -8.35 12.61
CA ARG A 38 12.98 -8.44 11.14
C ARG A 38 11.53 -8.33 10.64
N PRO A 39 11.31 -8.03 9.35
CA PRO A 39 9.99 -8.17 8.74
C PRO A 39 9.47 -9.61 8.84
N VAL A 40 8.19 -9.76 9.15
CA VAL A 40 7.49 -11.05 9.25
C VAL A 40 6.20 -10.99 8.44
N CYS A 41 5.85 -12.08 7.76
CA CYS A 41 4.63 -12.21 6.98
C CYS A 41 3.84 -13.43 7.45
N PRO A 42 2.78 -13.26 8.26
CA PRO A 42 1.81 -14.31 8.50
C PRO A 42 1.00 -14.52 7.21
N VAL A 43 1.46 -15.46 6.37
CA VAL A 43 0.95 -15.66 5.00
C VAL A 43 -0.57 -15.86 4.97
N ASP A 44 -1.11 -16.65 5.90
CA ASP A 44 -2.54 -16.94 5.99
C ASP A 44 -3.41 -15.69 6.24
N LEU A 45 -2.82 -14.63 6.79
CA LEU A 45 -3.50 -13.36 7.03
C LEU A 45 -3.26 -12.36 5.88
N GLY A 46 -2.26 -12.57 5.02
CA GLY A 46 -1.98 -11.68 3.89
C GLY A 46 -1.38 -10.32 4.27
N PHE A 47 -0.68 -10.23 5.41
CA PHE A 47 -0.06 -8.98 5.88
C PHE A 47 1.44 -9.11 6.09
N TYR A 48 2.14 -7.98 5.96
CA TYR A 48 3.51 -7.80 6.41
C TYR A 48 3.56 -6.94 7.67
N MET A 49 4.28 -7.44 8.66
CA MET A 49 4.64 -6.73 9.88
C MET A 49 6.12 -6.34 9.81
N THR A 50 6.38 -5.05 9.69
CA THR A 50 7.75 -4.54 9.52
C THR A 50 8.13 -3.66 10.70
N PRO A 51 9.16 -4.02 11.49
CA PRO A 51 9.66 -3.15 12.54
C PRO A 51 10.29 -1.90 11.92
N MET A 52 9.92 -0.75 12.46
CA MET A 52 10.40 0.58 12.07
C MET A 52 10.94 1.28 13.33
N THR A 53 11.68 2.39 13.17
CA THR A 53 12.17 3.16 14.33
C THR A 53 11.00 3.65 15.19
N GLY A 54 10.88 3.12 16.41
CA GLY A 54 9.86 3.49 17.40
C GLY A 54 8.43 3.01 17.10
N ARG A 55 8.23 2.16 16.08
CA ARG A 55 6.89 1.71 15.66
C ARG A 55 6.91 0.37 14.94
N LEU A 56 5.77 -0.31 14.92
CA LEU A 56 5.51 -1.47 14.08
C LEU A 56 4.54 -1.06 12.97
N ARG A 57 4.91 -1.29 11.71
CA ARG A 57 4.01 -1.07 10.56
C ARG A 57 3.37 -2.40 10.15
N VAL A 58 2.05 -2.39 9.97
CA VAL A 58 1.26 -3.51 9.45
C VAL A 58 0.62 -3.09 8.14
N ALA A 59 0.92 -3.78 7.04
CA ALA A 59 0.45 -3.45 5.69
C ALA A 59 -0.02 -4.70 4.95
N GLY A 60 -1.03 -4.59 4.09
CA GLY A 60 -1.50 -5.74 3.29
C GLY A 60 -2.83 -5.56 2.59
N THR A 61 -3.69 -4.64 3.04
CA THR A 61 -4.96 -4.35 2.35
C THR A 61 -4.77 -3.38 1.20
N VAL A 62 -5.53 -3.60 0.12
CA VAL A 62 -5.42 -2.82 -1.12
C VAL A 62 -6.79 -2.57 -1.75
N GLU A 63 -6.97 -1.57 -2.59
CA GLU A 63 -8.16 -1.47 -3.45
C GLU A 63 -7.84 -0.81 -4.79
N LEU A 64 -8.65 -1.10 -5.81
CA LEU A 64 -8.66 -0.32 -7.04
C LEU A 64 -9.48 0.95 -6.80
N GLY A 65 -8.78 2.04 -6.48
CA GLY A 65 -9.41 3.29 -6.01
C GLY A 65 -9.14 4.50 -6.90
N GLY A 66 -8.35 4.34 -7.97
CA GLY A 66 -7.90 5.47 -8.76
C GLY A 66 -7.12 6.52 -7.95
N LEU A 67 -6.77 7.61 -8.63
CA LEU A 67 -5.95 8.68 -8.06
C LEU A 67 -6.73 9.66 -7.18
N ALA A 68 -8.04 9.82 -7.42
CA ALA A 68 -8.84 10.89 -6.84
C ALA A 68 -9.80 10.45 -5.73
N ALA A 69 -10.10 9.15 -5.59
CA ALA A 69 -11.03 8.70 -4.56
C ALA A 69 -10.47 9.00 -3.15
N PRO A 70 -11.32 9.29 -2.15
CA PRO A 70 -10.87 9.40 -0.77
C PRO A 70 -10.39 8.05 -0.23
N ALA A 71 -9.66 8.06 0.89
CA ALA A 71 -9.31 6.82 1.58
C ALA A 71 -10.56 6.07 2.03
N ASN A 72 -10.54 4.74 1.95
CA ASN A 72 -11.62 3.85 2.34
C ASN A 72 -11.36 3.28 3.75
N PRO A 73 -12.11 3.71 4.78
CA PRO A 73 -11.90 3.24 6.15
C PRO A 73 -12.09 1.72 6.31
N ARG A 74 -12.88 1.08 5.44
CA ARG A 74 -13.10 -0.37 5.44
C ARG A 74 -11.86 -1.18 5.04
N ARG A 75 -10.79 -0.51 4.60
CA ARG A 75 -9.51 -1.14 4.29
C ARG A 75 -8.48 -1.05 5.41
N LEU A 76 -8.81 -0.38 6.53
CA LEU A 76 -7.86 -0.24 7.64
C LEU A 76 -7.82 -1.47 8.57
N ALA A 77 -8.88 -2.29 8.59
CA ALA A 77 -8.98 -3.58 9.26
C ALA A 77 -10.22 -4.33 8.75
#